data_AF-A0A973T9Q8-F1
#
_entry.id   AF-A0A973T9Q8-F1
#
_cell.length_a   1.000
_cell.length_b   1.000
_cell.length_c   1.000
_cell.angle_alpha   90.00
_cell.angle_beta   90.00
_cell.angle_gamma   90.00
#
_symmetry.space_group_name_H-M   'P 1'
#
loop_
_entity.id
_entity.type
_entity.pdbx_description
1 polymer ?
#
loop_
_entity_poly.entity_id
_entity_poly.type
_entity_poly.pdbx_seq_one_letter_code
_entity_poly.pdbx_strand_id
1 'polypeptide(L)'
;MKNRTPLFASVLCSLLLSGCAAAAGTMEPADGRTPHTPVGVASAPAAAHAGHHESPAAASTATAATGPSEAALMVCGSEPMERLTAILHLTHNPHTINSWANSTFTCTYHLDQGALKIAVQDAATPAAARTYFDAMRALAAGAKPITGLASLGFPAYETPEGAAVFQKDS
;
A
#
# COMPACT_ATOMS: atom_id res chain seq x y z
N MET A 1 -54.00 19.89 0.09
CA MET A 1 -54.23 20.48 1.44
C MET A 1 -54.53 19.36 2.41
N LYS A 2 -53.93 19.40 3.61
CA LYS A 2 -54.14 18.57 4.82
C LYS A 2 -53.54 17.14 4.78
N ASN A 3 -52.38 16.90 5.40
CA ASN A 3 -52.09 16.74 6.86
C ASN A 3 -52.32 15.27 7.28
N ARG A 4 -51.44 14.55 7.99
CA ARG A 4 -50.64 14.91 9.19
C ARG A 4 -49.60 13.80 9.47
N THR A 5 -48.42 14.21 9.93
CA THR A 5 -47.46 13.42 10.72
C THR A 5 -47.91 13.31 12.19
N PRO A 6 -47.58 12.22 12.90
CA PRO A 6 -46.75 12.31 14.14
C PRO A 6 -45.73 11.14 14.24
N LEU A 7 -44.45 11.35 14.55
CA LEU A 7 -43.78 11.62 15.84
C LEU A 7 -43.43 10.36 16.68
N PHE A 8 -42.14 10.31 17.05
CA PHE A 8 -41.44 9.61 18.17
C PHE A 8 -41.10 8.12 18.07
N ALA A 9 -39.80 7.82 18.03
CA ALA A 9 -39.09 7.24 19.19
C ALA A 9 -37.58 7.12 18.89
N SER A 10 -36.80 8.04 19.46
CA SER A 10 -35.34 7.97 19.54
C SER A 10 -34.94 6.92 20.56
N VAL A 11 -34.11 5.95 20.18
CA VAL A 11 -33.38 5.09 21.13
C VAL A 11 -31.89 5.36 20.96
N LEU A 12 -31.34 6.16 21.88
CA LEU A 12 -29.91 6.26 22.13
C LEU A 12 -29.50 5.03 22.95
N CYS A 13 -28.63 4.18 22.40
CA CYS A 13 -27.83 3.25 23.20
C CYS A 13 -26.35 3.63 23.07
N SER A 14 -25.89 4.46 24.01
CA SER A 14 -24.47 4.75 24.22
C SER A 14 -23.83 3.58 24.97
N LEU A 15 -23.08 2.73 24.27
CA LEU A 15 -22.20 1.75 24.91
C LEU A 15 -20.83 2.40 25.14
N LEU A 16 -20.58 2.76 26.39
CA LEU A 16 -19.29 3.19 26.90
C LEU A 16 -18.38 1.96 27.04
N LEU A 17 -17.37 1.83 26.19
CA LEU A 17 -16.22 0.94 26.48
C LEU A 17 -15.11 1.78 27.11
N SER A 18 -15.08 1.73 28.44
CA SER A 18 -13.94 2.11 29.29
C SER A 18 -13.04 0.89 29.49
N GLY A 19 -11.73 1.04 29.30
CA GLY A 19 -10.75 -0.03 29.48
C GLY A 19 -9.33 0.53 29.71
N CYS A 20 -8.79 0.25 30.90
CA CYS A 20 -7.65 0.87 31.58
C CYS A 20 -6.26 0.73 30.95
N ALA A 21 -5.42 1.71 31.30
CA ALA A 21 -3.98 1.82 31.08
C ALA A 21 -3.14 0.93 32.03
N ALA A 22 -1.92 0.59 31.62
CA ALA A 22 -0.87 0.05 32.50
C ALA A 22 0.48 0.76 32.26
N ALA A 23 0.82 1.57 33.26
CA ALA A 23 2.07 2.13 33.75
C ALA A 23 3.37 2.13 32.91
N ALA A 24 3.93 3.33 32.86
CA ALA A 24 5.32 3.65 32.54
C ALA A 24 6.31 3.07 33.57
N GLY A 25 7.45 2.60 33.08
CA GLY A 25 8.65 2.34 33.86
C GLY A 25 9.59 3.54 33.80
N THR A 26 9.83 4.14 34.96
CA THR A 26 10.61 5.35 35.22
C THR A 26 12.11 5.11 35.07
N MET A 27 12.79 6.13 34.56
CA MET A 27 14.24 6.29 34.51
C MET A 27 14.78 6.63 35.91
N GLU A 28 15.94 6.09 36.29
CA GLU A 28 16.83 6.76 37.25
C GLU A 28 18.31 6.44 36.98
N PRO A 29 19.24 7.32 37.43
CA PRO A 29 20.58 7.48 36.88
C PRO A 29 21.71 7.19 37.91
N ALA A 30 22.93 7.53 37.47
CA ALA A 30 24.08 7.97 38.28
C ALA A 30 25.11 6.95 38.81
N ASP A 31 26.28 7.05 38.17
CA ASP A 31 27.62 7.27 38.74
C ASP A 31 28.29 6.28 39.72
N GLY A 32 29.50 5.88 39.31
CA GLY A 32 30.68 6.16 40.15
C GLY A 32 31.39 4.97 40.81
N ARG A 33 32.69 4.86 40.48
CA ARG A 33 33.84 4.45 41.33
C ARG A 33 34.48 3.05 41.10
N THR A 34 35.69 3.11 40.53
CA THR A 34 36.85 2.18 40.54
C THR A 34 37.33 1.83 41.97
N PRO A 35 38.31 0.91 42.25
CA PRO A 35 39.31 0.24 41.38
C PRO A 35 39.67 -1.24 41.72
N HIS A 36 40.04 -2.08 40.74
CA HIS A 36 40.90 -3.25 40.99
C HIS A 36 41.84 -3.55 39.80
N THR A 37 43.13 -3.35 40.02
CA THR A 37 44.28 -4.00 39.33
C THR A 37 44.87 -5.06 40.30
N PRO A 38 45.64 -6.09 39.89
CA PRO A 38 46.59 -6.07 38.77
C PRO A 38 46.82 -7.40 37.98
N VAL A 39 47.74 -7.31 37.01
CA VAL A 39 48.54 -8.38 36.33
C VAL A 39 47.75 -9.29 35.36
N GLY A 40 48.05 -9.43 34.08
CA GLY A 40 49.19 -9.02 33.26
C GLY A 40 49.47 -10.13 32.25
N VAL A 41 49.22 -9.90 30.96
CA VAL A 41 50.01 -10.43 29.82
C VAL A 41 49.61 -9.68 28.55
N ALA A 42 50.62 -9.23 27.83
CA ALA A 42 50.54 -8.43 26.63
C ALA A 42 50.12 -9.24 25.39
N SER A 43 49.39 -8.60 24.47
CA SER A 43 49.66 -8.60 23.02
C SER A 43 48.72 -7.63 22.30
N ALA A 44 49.29 -6.68 21.55
CA ALA A 44 48.63 -5.81 20.56
C ALA A 44 48.63 -6.53 19.17
N PRO A 45 48.03 -6.01 18.06
CA PRO A 45 47.49 -4.66 17.86
C PRO A 45 46.13 -4.53 17.15
N ALA A 46 45.74 -3.27 17.03
CA ALA A 46 44.62 -2.62 16.36
C ALA A 46 44.06 -3.25 15.07
N ALA A 47 42.72 -3.27 14.97
CA ALA A 47 41.99 -3.20 13.71
C ALA A 47 41.10 -1.94 13.73
N ALA A 48 41.62 -0.88 13.11
CA ALA A 48 40.88 0.32 12.78
C ALA A 48 39.69 -0.06 11.88
N HIS A 49 38.46 0.16 12.34
CA HIS A 49 37.30 0.13 11.47
C HIS A 49 37.19 1.50 10.80
N ALA A 50 37.94 1.63 9.70
CA ALA A 50 37.82 2.73 8.77
C ALA A 50 36.40 2.74 8.21
N GLY A 51 35.70 3.86 8.39
CA GLY A 51 34.48 4.14 7.67
C GLY A 51 34.76 4.24 6.17
N HIS A 52 33.93 3.60 5.36
CA HIS A 52 33.85 3.94 3.95
C HIS A 52 32.49 3.57 3.34
N HIS A 53 31.92 4.60 2.72
CA HIS A 53 30.97 4.61 1.62
C HIS A 53 29.50 4.23 1.88
N GLU A 54 28.75 5.28 2.20
CA GLU A 54 27.47 5.57 1.54
C GLU A 54 27.58 5.24 0.04
N SER A 55 26.82 4.22 -0.39
CA SER A 55 26.54 4.03 -1.81
C SER A 55 25.57 5.12 -2.25
N PRO A 56 25.91 5.94 -3.26
CA PRO A 56 24.89 6.73 -3.93
C PRO A 56 23.94 5.74 -4.58
N ALA A 57 22.66 5.79 -4.20
CA ALA A 57 21.60 5.12 -4.94
C ALA A 57 21.68 5.59 -6.40
N ALA A 58 22.17 4.72 -7.27
CA ALA A 58 22.15 4.97 -8.70
C ALA A 58 20.69 5.16 -9.10
N ALA A 59 20.32 6.39 -9.43
CA ALA A 59 19.10 6.69 -10.14
C ALA A 59 19.15 5.91 -11.46
N SER A 60 18.55 4.72 -11.45
CA SER A 60 18.38 3.91 -12.64
C SER A 60 17.45 4.70 -13.54
N THR A 61 18.03 5.34 -14.55
CA THR A 61 17.27 5.83 -15.69
C THR A 61 16.63 4.59 -16.30
N ALA A 62 15.36 4.39 -15.98
CA ALA A 62 14.57 3.28 -16.48
C ALA A 62 14.53 3.40 -18.01
N THR A 63 15.45 2.68 -18.67
CA THR A 63 15.27 2.33 -20.07
C THR A 63 13.92 1.65 -20.14
N ALA A 64 13.05 2.10 -21.05
CA ALA A 64 11.72 1.53 -21.22
C ALA A 64 11.86 0.01 -21.35
N ALA A 65 11.49 -0.71 -20.29
CA ALA A 65 11.55 -2.15 -20.30
C ALA A 65 10.66 -2.64 -21.44
N THR A 66 11.13 -3.61 -22.22
CA THR A 66 10.40 -4.16 -23.37
C THR A 66 9.14 -4.95 -22.95
N GLY A 67 8.82 -4.98 -21.66
CA GLY A 67 7.71 -5.71 -21.07
C GLY A 67 7.24 -5.08 -19.75
N PRO A 68 6.18 -5.65 -19.15
CA PRO A 68 5.66 -5.22 -17.86
C PRO A 68 6.69 -5.32 -16.75
N SER A 69 6.60 -4.43 -15.77
CA SER A 69 7.36 -4.51 -14.53
C SER A 69 7.02 -5.78 -13.74
N GLU A 70 7.94 -6.25 -12.88
CA GLU A 70 7.66 -7.37 -11.98
C GLU A 70 6.43 -7.09 -11.11
N ALA A 71 6.29 -5.85 -10.63
CA ALA A 71 5.13 -5.41 -9.88
C ALA A 71 3.82 -5.50 -10.69
N ALA A 72 3.86 -5.17 -11.98
CA ALA A 72 2.71 -5.33 -12.86
C ALA A 72 2.33 -6.81 -13.05
N LEU A 73 3.31 -7.71 -13.19
CA LEU A 73 3.07 -9.15 -13.31
C LEU A 73 2.41 -9.76 -12.06
N MET A 74 2.68 -9.21 -10.87
CA MET A 74 2.10 -9.70 -9.61
C MET A 74 0.58 -9.66 -9.58
N VAL A 75 -0.08 -8.81 -10.39
CA VAL A 75 -1.55 -8.74 -10.42
C VAL A 75 -2.22 -9.96 -11.07
N CYS A 76 -1.46 -10.80 -11.77
CA CYS A 76 -1.89 -12.13 -12.22
C CYS A 76 -1.33 -13.28 -11.35
N GLY A 77 -0.66 -12.96 -10.24
CA GLY A 77 -0.03 -13.95 -9.37
C GLY A 77 -1.05 -14.81 -8.60
N SER A 78 -0.52 -15.82 -7.90
CA SER A 78 -1.35 -16.71 -7.08
C SER A 78 -2.03 -15.98 -5.93
N GLU A 79 -1.36 -15.01 -5.30
CA GLU A 79 -1.91 -14.30 -4.14
C GLU A 79 -3.19 -13.51 -4.46
N PRO A 80 -3.25 -12.64 -5.51
CA PRO A 80 -4.51 -12.03 -5.92
C PRO A 80 -5.58 -13.05 -6.31
N MET A 81 -5.21 -14.13 -6.99
CA MET A 81 -6.13 -15.19 -7.40
C MET A 81 -6.78 -15.88 -6.18
N GLU A 82 -5.97 -16.32 -5.23
CA GLU A 82 -6.43 -16.93 -3.98
C GLU A 82 -7.31 -15.97 -3.17
N ARG A 83 -6.90 -14.69 -3.09
CA ARG A 83 -7.67 -13.66 -2.39
C ARG A 83 -9.02 -13.40 -3.06
N LEU A 84 -9.08 -13.36 -4.39
CA LEU A 84 -10.32 -13.22 -5.14
C LEU A 84 -11.23 -14.44 -4.96
N THR A 85 -10.68 -15.65 -5.07
CA THR A 85 -11.40 -16.91 -4.79
C THR A 85 -12.04 -16.87 -3.40
N ALA A 86 -11.29 -16.44 -2.38
CA ALA A 86 -11.78 -16.36 -1.01
C ALA A 86 -12.85 -15.28 -0.81
N ILE A 87 -12.61 -14.03 -1.24
CA ILE A 87 -13.54 -12.90 -1.03
C ILE A 87 -14.87 -13.15 -1.75
N LEU A 88 -14.81 -13.67 -2.98
CA LEU A 88 -15.97 -13.91 -3.81
C LEU A 88 -16.60 -15.30 -3.58
N HIS A 89 -16.02 -16.11 -2.68
CA HIS A 89 -16.44 -17.47 -2.37
C HIS A 89 -16.56 -18.36 -3.63
N LEU A 90 -15.58 -18.28 -4.52
CA LEU A 90 -15.55 -19.06 -5.76
C LEU A 90 -15.26 -20.54 -5.46
N THR A 91 -15.90 -21.44 -6.19
CA THR A 91 -15.71 -22.90 -6.01
C THR A 91 -14.35 -23.40 -6.53
N HIS A 92 -13.74 -22.67 -7.45
CA HIS A 92 -12.45 -22.96 -8.03
C HIS A 92 -11.71 -21.66 -8.37
N ASN A 93 -10.39 -21.77 -8.58
CA ASN A 93 -9.60 -20.62 -9.02
C ASN A 93 -10.04 -20.16 -10.42
N PRO A 94 -10.29 -18.86 -10.61
CA PRO A 94 -10.75 -18.35 -11.89
C PRO A 94 -9.66 -18.43 -12.96
N HIS A 95 -10.07 -18.72 -14.21
CA HIS A 95 -9.18 -18.67 -15.36
C HIS A 95 -8.77 -17.23 -15.67
N THR A 96 -7.48 -17.00 -15.88
CA THR A 96 -6.91 -15.69 -16.21
C THR A 96 -6.30 -15.65 -17.61
N ILE A 97 -6.45 -14.51 -18.28
CA ILE A 97 -5.65 -14.16 -19.47
C ILE A 97 -4.96 -12.82 -19.20
N ASN A 98 -3.81 -12.61 -19.84
CA ASN A 98 -3.08 -11.35 -19.72
C ASN A 98 -2.73 -10.75 -21.09
N SER A 99 -2.45 -9.45 -21.07
CA SER A 99 -1.98 -8.70 -22.23
C SER A 99 -1.08 -7.55 -21.79
N TRP A 100 -0.17 -7.15 -22.68
CA TRP A 100 0.72 -6.01 -22.49
C TRP A 100 0.66 -5.12 -23.73
N ALA A 101 0.28 -3.85 -23.55
CA ALA A 101 0.27 -2.85 -24.61
C ALA A 101 0.33 -1.44 -24.00
N ASN A 102 1.00 -0.50 -24.68
CA ASN A 102 1.06 0.91 -24.27
C ASN A 102 1.50 1.11 -22.81
N SER A 103 2.47 0.31 -22.36
CA SER A 103 2.94 0.29 -20.97
C SER A 103 1.86 -0.07 -19.93
N THR A 104 0.75 -0.67 -20.36
CA THR A 104 -0.31 -1.19 -19.49
C THR A 104 -0.32 -2.70 -19.54
N PHE A 105 -0.12 -3.34 -18.38
CA PHE A 105 -0.36 -4.76 -18.18
C PHE A 105 -1.79 -4.96 -17.73
N THR A 106 -2.54 -5.83 -18.40
CA THR A 106 -3.91 -6.16 -18.00
C THR A 106 -4.04 -7.63 -17.71
N CYS A 107 -4.49 -7.95 -16.50
CA CYS A 107 -4.95 -9.27 -16.10
C CYS A 107 -6.47 -9.31 -16.13
N THR A 108 -7.06 -10.26 -16.86
CA THR A 108 -8.50 -10.48 -16.90
C THR A 108 -8.83 -11.80 -16.23
N TYR A 109 -9.58 -11.72 -15.13
CA TYR A 109 -10.15 -12.85 -14.41
C TYR A 109 -11.55 -13.13 -14.95
N HIS A 110 -11.78 -14.33 -15.47
CA HIS A 110 -13.09 -14.77 -15.92
C HIS A 110 -13.87 -15.32 -14.73
N LEU A 111 -14.96 -14.64 -14.35
CA LEU A 111 -15.88 -15.04 -13.29
C LEU A 111 -17.26 -15.29 -13.89
N ASP A 112 -18.09 -16.07 -13.20
CA ASP A 112 -19.47 -16.37 -13.64
C ASP A 112 -20.33 -15.11 -13.76
N GLN A 113 -20.03 -14.10 -12.94
CA GLN A 113 -20.73 -12.82 -12.88
C GLN A 113 -20.19 -11.78 -13.88
N GLY A 114 -19.15 -12.13 -14.64
CA GLY A 114 -18.48 -11.23 -15.58
C GLY A 114 -16.97 -11.15 -15.37
N ALA A 115 -16.28 -10.49 -16.30
CA ALA A 115 -14.83 -10.37 -16.24
C ALA A 115 -14.39 -9.27 -15.26
N LEU A 116 -13.53 -9.62 -14.30
CA LEU A 116 -12.81 -8.64 -13.49
C LEU A 116 -11.47 -8.33 -14.17
N LYS A 117 -11.22 -7.05 -14.47
CA LYS A 117 -9.97 -6.59 -15.06
C LYS A 117 -9.16 -5.82 -14.03
N ILE A 118 -7.91 -6.22 -13.85
CA ILE A 118 -6.91 -5.48 -13.07
C ILE A 118 -5.83 -5.04 -14.05
N ALA A 119 -5.60 -3.73 -14.14
CA ALA A 119 -4.61 -3.15 -15.05
C ALA A 119 -3.59 -2.31 -14.28
N VAL A 120 -2.33 -2.39 -14.70
CA VAL A 120 -1.21 -1.62 -14.17
C VAL A 120 -0.59 -0.83 -15.30
N GLN A 121 -0.70 0.50 -15.22
CA GLN A 121 0.04 1.42 -16.08
C GLN A 121 1.42 1.64 -15.46
N ASP A 122 2.45 1.06 -16.08
CA ASP A 122 3.82 1.35 -15.70
C ASP A 122 4.20 2.76 -16.16
N ALA A 123 4.96 3.46 -15.31
CA ALA A 123 5.52 4.76 -15.60
C ALA A 123 7.01 4.77 -15.23
N ALA A 124 7.82 5.46 -16.02
CA ALA A 124 9.27 5.51 -15.80
C ALA A 124 9.67 6.28 -14.51
N THR A 125 8.80 7.17 -14.02
CA THR A 125 9.04 7.98 -12.82
C THR A 125 7.75 8.20 -12.02
N PRO A 126 7.84 8.45 -10.70
CA PRO A 126 6.67 8.81 -9.89
C PRO A 126 5.92 10.06 -10.41
N ALA A 127 6.65 11.05 -10.93
CA ALA A 127 6.06 12.25 -11.52
C ALA A 127 5.25 11.95 -12.79
N ALA A 128 5.74 11.04 -13.64
CA ALA A 128 5.01 10.58 -14.81
C ALA A 128 3.75 9.79 -14.41
N ALA A 129 3.84 8.93 -13.39
CA ALA A 129 2.69 8.23 -12.83
C ALA A 129 1.60 9.20 -12.31
N ARG A 130 2.01 10.23 -11.56
CA ARG A 130 1.11 11.28 -11.06
C ARG A 130 0.40 12.00 -12.20
N THR A 131 1.18 12.43 -13.19
CA THR A 131 0.66 13.17 -14.36
C THR A 131 -0.37 12.33 -15.12
N TYR A 132 -0.08 11.05 -15.33
CA TYR A 132 -1.02 10.13 -15.98
C TYR A 132 -2.29 9.94 -15.14
N PHE A 133 -2.15 9.69 -13.84
CA PHE A 133 -3.29 9.53 -12.93
C PHE A 133 -4.21 10.74 -12.91
N ASP A 134 -3.64 11.95 -12.78
CA ASP A 134 -4.40 13.20 -12.76
C ASP A 134 -5.12 13.45 -14.09
N ALA A 135 -4.46 13.17 -15.22
CA ALA A 135 -5.06 13.26 -16.54
C ALA A 135 -6.24 12.28 -16.70
N MET A 136 -6.07 11.02 -16.31
CA MET A 136 -7.14 10.02 -16.39
C MET A 136 -8.33 10.36 -15.48
N ARG A 137 -8.06 10.86 -14.26
CA ARG A 137 -9.11 11.34 -13.37
C ARG A 137 -9.89 12.51 -13.97
N ALA A 138 -9.20 13.45 -14.61
CA ALA A 138 -9.85 14.61 -15.25
C ALA A 138 -10.74 14.22 -16.44
N LEU A 139 -10.39 13.13 -17.14
CA LEU A 139 -11.18 12.58 -18.25
C LEU A 139 -12.35 11.70 -17.78
N ALA A 140 -12.27 11.15 -16.57
CA ALA A 140 -13.29 10.27 -16.02
C ALA A 140 -14.52 11.06 -15.54
N ALA A 141 -15.49 11.24 -16.45
CA ALA A 141 -16.73 11.94 -16.15
C ALA A 141 -17.47 11.29 -14.97
N GLY A 142 -17.82 12.09 -13.96
CA GLY A 142 -18.50 11.61 -12.76
C GLY A 142 -17.62 10.84 -11.78
N ALA A 143 -16.29 10.84 -11.96
CA ALA A 143 -15.38 10.21 -11.01
C ALA A 143 -15.49 10.81 -9.61
N LYS A 144 -15.45 9.96 -8.60
CA LYS A 144 -15.51 10.35 -7.17
C LYS A 144 -14.23 9.94 -6.45
N PRO A 145 -13.67 10.79 -5.57
CA PRO A 145 -12.50 10.40 -4.78
C PRO A 145 -12.81 9.25 -3.82
N ILE A 146 -11.89 8.30 -3.68
CA ILE A 146 -11.93 7.27 -2.63
C ILE A 146 -11.11 7.78 -1.43
N THR A 147 -11.79 8.36 -0.44
CA THR A 147 -11.16 9.07 0.70
C THR A 147 -10.34 8.16 1.63
N GLY A 148 -10.76 6.90 1.78
CA GLY A 148 -10.08 5.94 2.65
C GLY A 148 -8.66 5.63 2.19
N LEU A 149 -8.45 5.44 0.89
CA LEU A 149 -7.13 5.17 0.31
C LEU A 149 -6.25 6.42 0.24
N ALA A 150 -6.86 7.57 -0.06
CA ALA A 150 -6.14 8.85 -0.08
C ALA A 150 -5.50 9.17 1.27
N SER A 151 -6.17 8.83 2.38
CA SER A 151 -5.64 8.98 3.74
C SER A 151 -4.38 8.14 4.02
N LEU A 152 -4.13 7.10 3.21
CA LEU A 152 -2.96 6.23 3.29
C LEU A 152 -1.84 6.65 2.31
N GLY A 153 -1.97 7.81 1.66
CA GLY A 153 -1.00 8.28 0.68
C GLY A 153 -1.20 7.72 -0.73
N PHE A 154 -2.35 7.08 -1.00
CA PHE A 154 -2.69 6.56 -2.33
C PHE A 154 -3.88 7.35 -2.91
N PRO A 155 -3.63 8.42 -3.68
CA PRO A 155 -4.70 9.11 -4.40
C PRO A 155 -5.51 8.12 -5.22
N ALA A 156 -6.83 8.16 -5.09
CA ALA A 156 -7.70 7.18 -5.71
C ALA A 156 -9.06 7.79 -6.09
N TYR A 157 -9.66 7.26 -7.14
CA TYR A 157 -11.02 7.60 -7.57
C TYR A 157 -11.77 6.37 -8.06
N GLU A 158 -13.10 6.42 -7.97
CA GLU A 158 -14.01 5.47 -8.58
C GLU A 158 -14.76 6.13 -9.74
N THR A 159 -15.11 5.34 -10.74
CA THR A 159 -15.91 5.76 -11.90
C THR A 159 -17.34 5.23 -11.80
N PRO A 160 -18.34 5.88 -12.43
CA PRO A 160 -19.71 5.37 -12.46
C PRO A 160 -19.85 3.96 -13.05
N GLU A 161 -18.91 3.55 -13.92
CA GLU A 161 -18.85 2.25 -14.57
C GLU A 161 -18.26 1.15 -13.65
N GLY A 162 -17.86 1.50 -12.43
CA GLY A 162 -17.40 0.55 -11.41
C GLY A 162 -15.89 0.30 -11.40
N ALA A 163 -15.10 1.07 -12.14
CA ALA A 163 -13.64 1.00 -12.02
C ALA A 163 -13.14 1.82 -10.82
N ALA A 164 -12.26 1.23 -10.02
CA ALA A 164 -11.48 1.93 -8.99
C ALA A 164 -10.04 2.07 -9.48
N VAL A 165 -9.51 3.28 -9.44
CA VAL A 165 -8.17 3.62 -9.91
C VAL A 165 -7.42 4.31 -8.78
N PHE A 166 -6.19 3.87 -8.51
CA PHE A 166 -5.33 4.49 -7.51
C PHE A 166 -3.90 4.59 -8.03
N GLN A 167 -3.19 5.63 -7.62
CA GLN A 167 -1.76 5.72 -7.87
C GLN A 167 -1.02 4.96 -6.78
N LYS A 168 -0.27 3.94 -7.18
CA LYS A 168 0.68 3.24 -6.32
C LYS A 168 2.07 3.88 -6.51
N ASP A 169 2.81 4.02 -5.42
CA ASP A 169 4.17 4.59 -5.35
C ASP A 169 4.17 6.11 -5.65
N SER A 170 4.43 6.92 -4.61
CA SER A 170 4.37 8.41 -4.63
C SER A 170 5.74 9.05 -4.46
#